data_AF-A0A925KPI0-F1
#
_entry.id   AF-A0A925KPI0-F1
#
_cell.length_a   1.000
_cell.length_b   1.000
_cell.length_c   1.000
_cell.angle_alpha   90.00
_cell.angle_beta   90.00
_cell.angle_gamma   90.00
#
_symmetry.space_group_name_H-M   'P 1'
#
loop_
_entity.id
_entity.type
_entity.pdbx_description
1 polymer ?
#
loop_
_entity_poly.entity_id
_entity_poly.type
_entity_poly.pdbx_seq_one_letter_code
_entity_poly.pdbx_strand_id
1 'polypeptide(L)' 'MVERFNRRLAELLRAHPAAGSNSGKNKFLSHDERNAYILDFVEGYNRTRLRCLDYLAPLQVLHKVAEDNTCAGMTPG' A
#
# COMPACT_ATOMS: atom_id res chain seq x y z
N MET A 1 -6.45 -9.69 -3.87
CA MET A 1 -5.56 -8.75 -3.15
C MET A 1 -5.58 -7.36 -3.77
N VAL A 2 -5.29 -7.24 -5.07
CA VAL A 2 -5.26 -5.95 -5.81
C VAL A 2 -6.57 -5.17 -5.68
N GLU A 3 -7.72 -5.82 -5.89
CA GLU A 3 -9.03 -5.15 -5.77
C GLU A 3 -9.29 -4.58 -4.36
N ARG A 4 -8.87 -5.30 -3.30
CA ARG A 4 -9.02 -4.84 -1.91
C ARG A 4 -8.13 -3.64 -1.63
N PHE A 5 -6.89 -3.67 -2.10
CA PHE A 5 -5.96 -2.55 -2.00
C PHE A 5 -6.53 -1.31 -2.71
N ASN A 6 -6.93 -1.46 -3.99
CA ASN A 6 -7.51 -0.38 -4.78
C ASN A 6 -8.78 0.20 -4.14
N ARG A 7 -9.65 -0.67 -3.59
CA ARG A 7 -10.86 -0.23 -2.89
C ARG A 7 -10.52 0.61 -1.65
N ARG A 8 -9.59 0.15 -0.81
CA ARG A 8 -9.17 0.88 0.39
C ARG A 8 -8.47 2.20 0.07
N LEU A 9 -7.63 2.22 -0.97
CA LEU A 9 -7.01 3.45 -1.46
C LEU A 9 -8.08 4.45 -1.94
N ALA A 10 -9.07 3.97 -2.70
CA ALA A 10 -10.17 4.81 -3.17
C ALA A 10 -11.07 5.32 -2.02
N GLU A 11 -11.31 4.51 -0.98
CA GLU A 11 -12.01 4.93 0.23
C GLU A 11 -11.22 6.02 0.97
N LEU A 12 -9.93 5.84 1.18
CA LEU A 12 -9.04 6.81 1.82
C LEU A 12 -9.04 8.15 1.06
N LEU A 13 -8.81 8.12 -0.26
CA LEU A 13 -8.80 9.33 -1.09
C LEU A 13 -10.16 10.04 -1.08
N ARG A 14 -11.27 9.29 -1.05
CA ARG A 14 -12.61 9.87 -0.95
C ARG A 14 -12.87 10.49 0.42
N ALA A 15 -12.38 9.90 1.49
CA ALA A 15 -12.52 10.42 2.85
C ALA A 15 -11.67 11.67 3.12
N HIS A 16 -10.58 11.90 2.37
CA HIS A 16 -9.75 13.09 2.55
C HIS A 16 -10.55 14.39 2.34
N PRO A 17 -10.50 15.37 3.25
CA PRO A 17 -11.21 16.63 3.09
C PRO A 17 -10.72 17.40 1.85
N ALA A 18 -11.57 18.31 1.35
CA ALA A 18 -11.16 19.23 0.31
C ALA A 18 -10.15 20.25 0.86
N ALA A 19 -9.14 20.59 0.07
CA ALA A 19 -8.08 21.52 0.47
C ALA A 19 -8.50 23.00 0.43
N GLY A 20 -9.80 23.28 0.22
CA GLY A 20 -10.33 24.65 0.12
C GLY A 20 -9.91 25.43 -1.12
N SER A 21 -9.08 24.86 -2.00
CA SER A 21 -8.64 25.46 -3.27
C SER A 21 -9.49 24.98 -4.45
N ASN A 22 -9.50 25.76 -5.55
CA ASN A 22 -10.25 25.45 -6.78
C ASN A 22 -11.74 25.12 -6.50
N SER A 23 -12.42 25.97 -5.74
CA SER A 23 -13.82 25.77 -5.31
C SER A 23 -14.06 24.45 -4.57
N GLY A 24 -13.06 23.94 -3.85
CA GLY A 24 -13.15 22.67 -3.12
C GLY A 24 -13.04 21.42 -4.00
N LYS A 25 -12.72 21.56 -5.30
CA LYS A 25 -12.51 20.42 -6.21
C LYS A 25 -11.21 19.68 -5.92
N ASN A 26 -10.21 20.40 -5.42
CA ASN A 26 -8.91 19.82 -5.10
C ASN A 26 -8.93 19.27 -3.66
N LYS A 27 -8.49 18.01 -3.51
CA LYS A 27 -8.30 17.37 -2.19
C LYS A 27 -6.93 17.62 -1.60
N PHE A 28 -5.96 17.98 -2.42
CA PHE A 28 -4.56 18.24 -2.04
C PHE A 28 -4.12 19.58 -2.63
N LEU A 29 -3.24 20.29 -1.94
CA LEU A 29 -2.65 21.56 -2.36
C LEU A 29 -1.50 21.35 -3.35
N SER A 30 -0.80 20.22 -3.26
CA SER A 30 0.30 19.88 -4.16
C SER A 30 0.35 18.39 -4.49
N HIS A 31 1.13 18.05 -5.53
CA HIS A 31 1.43 16.65 -5.84
C HIS A 31 2.27 15.99 -4.74
N ASP A 32 3.16 16.73 -4.09
CA ASP A 32 4.01 16.20 -3.01
C ASP A 32 3.18 15.82 -1.78
N GLU A 33 2.20 16.65 -1.40
CA GLU A 33 1.27 16.35 -0.31
C GLU A 33 0.46 15.08 -0.63
N ARG A 34 -0.07 14.99 -1.85
CA ARG A 34 -0.79 13.80 -2.31
C ARG A 34 0.10 12.55 -2.25
N ASN A 35 1.34 12.66 -2.72
CA ASN A 35 2.28 11.54 -2.76
C ASN A 35 2.64 11.08 -1.34
N ALA A 36 2.95 12.01 -0.43
CA ALA A 36 3.21 11.70 0.97
C ALA A 36 2.02 10.97 1.62
N TYR A 37 0.79 11.45 1.36
CA TYR A 37 -0.42 10.83 1.87
C TYR A 37 -0.64 9.40 1.34
N ILE A 38 -0.38 9.18 0.04
CA ILE A 38 -0.46 7.84 -0.55
C ILE A 38 0.64 6.92 0.01
N LEU A 39 1.85 7.42 0.19
CA LEU A 39 2.98 6.66 0.73
C LEU A 39 2.70 6.19 2.18
N ASP A 40 2.18 7.07 3.03
CA ASP A 40 1.79 6.72 4.41
C ASP A 40 0.74 5.58 4.43
N PHE A 41 -0.27 5.68 3.56
CA PHE A 41 -1.25 4.61 3.41
C PHE A 41 -0.63 3.29 2.95
N VAL A 42 0.23 3.31 1.93
CA VAL A 42 0.89 2.12 1.40
C VAL A 42 1.76 1.48 2.48
N GLU A 43 2.50 2.29 3.22
CA GLU A 43 3.33 1.87 4.33
C GLU A 43 2.51 1.18 5.43
N GLY A 44 1.40 1.79 5.87
CA GLY A 44 0.49 1.19 6.84
C GLY A 44 -0.18 -0.09 6.33
N TYR A 45 -0.62 -0.10 5.06
CA TYR A 45 -1.24 -1.27 4.44
C TYR A 45 -0.26 -2.45 4.39
N ASN A 46 0.99 -2.21 4.03
CA ASN A 46 2.03 -3.25 3.92
C ASN A 46 2.38 -3.90 5.26
N ARG A 47 2.14 -3.21 6.38
CA ARG A 47 2.34 -3.76 7.75
C ARG A 47 1.07 -4.31 8.39
N THR A 48 -0.10 -4.09 7.78
CA THR A 48 -1.37 -4.58 8.32
C THR A 48 -1.55 -6.06 8.02
N ARG A 49 -1.85 -6.88 9.03
CA ARG A 49 -2.16 -8.32 8.87
C ARG A 49 -3.50 -8.48 8.16
N LEU A 50 -3.53 -9.28 7.09
CA LEU A 50 -4.73 -9.48 6.28
C LEU A 50 -5.20 -10.92 6.35
N ARG A 51 -6.49 -11.13 6.63
CA ARG A 51 -7.10 -12.47 6.65
C ARG A 51 -6.92 -13.25 5.34
N CYS A 52 -6.90 -12.57 4.20
CA CYS A 52 -6.68 -13.18 2.88
C CYS A 52 -5.21 -13.52 2.58
N LEU A 53 -4.30 -13.24 3.52
CA LEU A 53 -2.90 -13.66 3.49
C LEU A 53 -2.60 -14.54 4.71
N ASP A 54 -3.58 -15.33 5.18
CA ASP A 54 -3.46 -16.17 6.37
C ASP A 54 -3.02 -15.40 7.62
N TYR A 55 -3.56 -14.18 7.77
CA TYR A 55 -3.20 -13.25 8.83
C TYR A 55 -1.72 -12.82 8.82
N LEU A 56 -1.06 -12.85 7.66
CA LEU A 56 0.23 -12.21 7.44
C LEU A 56 0.05 -10.79 6.89
N ALA A 57 1.04 -9.95 7.14
CA ALA A 57 1.13 -8.65 6.49
C ALA A 57 1.72 -8.80 5.08
N PRO A 58 1.32 -7.96 4.09
CA PRO A 58 1.90 -8.00 2.75
C PRO A 58 3.42 -7.99 2.72
N LEU A 59 4.07 -7.18 3.57
CA LEU A 59 5.53 -7.12 3.68
C LEU A 59 6.15 -8.46 4.09
N GLN A 60 5.51 -9.20 5.00
CA GLN A 60 5.99 -10.50 5.44
C GLN A 60 5.91 -11.54 4.33
N VAL A 61 4.83 -11.51 3.54
CA VAL A 61 4.68 -12.39 2.38
C VAL A 61 5.76 -12.10 1.34
N LEU A 62 6.05 -10.82 1.08
CA LEU A 62 7.12 -10.42 0.16
C LEU A 62 8.51 -10.87 0.64
N HIS A 63 8.82 -10.69 1.92
CA HIS A 63 10.10 -11.14 2.49
C HIS A 63 10.25 -12.66 2.40
N LYS A 64 9.20 -13.41 2.73
CA LYS A 64 9.21 -14.88 2.61
C LYS A 64 9.48 -15.33 1.17
N VAL A 65 8.82 -14.70 0.20
CA VAL A 65 9.08 -14.99 -1.23
C VAL A 65 10.52 -14.62 -1.62
N ALA A 66 11.09 -13.55 -1.09
CA ALA A 66 12.49 -13.20 -1.35
C ALA A 66 13.47 -14.22 -0.76
N GLU A 67 13.20 -14.73 0.45
CA GLU A 67 13.97 -15.81 1.08
C GLU A 67 13.91 -17.10 0.24
N ASP A 68 12.71 -17.53 -0.16
CA ASP A 68 12.52 -18.73 -0.98
C ASP A 68 13.28 -18.64 -2.32
N ASN A 69 13.29 -17.45 -2.95
CA ASN A 69 14.03 -17.21 -4.20
C ASN A 69 15.54 -17.13 -4.02
N THR A 70 16.05 -16.85 -2.81
CA THR A 70 17.49 -16.80 -2.53
C THR A 70 18.10 -18.21 -2.51
N CYS A 71 17.32 -19.23 -2.14
CA CYS A 71 17.77 -20.63 -2.13
C CYS A 71 17.60 -21.36 -3.47
N ALA A 72 16.81 -20.81 -4.41
CA ALA A 72 16.46 -21.45 -5.68
C ALA A 72 17.63 -21.58 -6.70
N GLY A 73 18.83 -21.13 -6.35
CA GLY A 73 20.05 -21.23 -7.18
C GLY A 73 21.22 -22.00 -6.56
N MET A 74 21.09 -22.53 -5.33
CA MET A 74 22.11 -23.37 -4.70
C MET A 74 21.90 -24.83 -5.08
N THR A 75 22.21 -25.20 -6.32
CA THR A 75 22.45 -26.60 -6.67
C THR A 75 23.89 -26.93 -6.24
N PRO A 76 24.15 -27.81 -5.26
CA PRO A 76 25.50 -28.32 -5.06
C PRO A 76 25.86 -29.16 -6.30
N GLY A 77 26.94 -28.77 -6.98
CA GLY A 77 27.50 -29.49 -8.12
C GLY A 77 28.15 -30.81 -7.72
#